data_AF-A0A9P9JIR9-F1
#
_entry.id   AF-A0A9P9JIR9-F1
#
_cell.length_a   1.000
_cell.length_b   1.000
_cell.length_c   1.000
_cell.angle_alpha   90.00
_cell.angle_beta   90.00
_cell.angle_gamma   90.00
#
_symmetry.space_group_name_H-M   'P 1'
#
loop_
_entity.id
_entity.type
_entity.pdbx_description
1 polymer ?
#
loop_
_entity_poly.entity_id
_entity_poly.type
_entity_poly.pdbx_seq_one_letter_code
_entity_poly.pdbx_strand_id
1 'polypeptide(L)'
;ASHWPMQYATPDASLIIGLTRSIRSETASNIVTLGLECDPEPGHLHATRAIIKVLQSVWSLADGPYKNDREFLERNGRLYVPRVVSDDRLNRVVQDELGGSCLTEQPYQQAGRPFKIAIDCPGALDSLYFTDDIAELADDEVEIDVKATGVNFKDIVVSMGQLRQQPYMGLEVTGIISAIGTSGLGVGQRVMAMVEGGYCTTARCRPSSVSPIPGSL
;
A
#
# COMPACT_ATOMS: atom_id res chain seq x y z
N ALA A 1 -21.57 2.91 -2.27
CA ALA A 1 -21.13 4.16 -2.92
C ALA A 1 -21.57 4.13 -4.38
N SER A 2 -22.48 5.01 -4.75
CA SER A 2 -23.00 5.12 -6.11
C SER A 2 -21.89 5.57 -7.07
N HIS A 3 -21.33 4.62 -7.80
CA HIS A 3 -20.40 4.89 -8.90
C HIS A 3 -21.23 5.37 -10.08
N TRP A 4 -21.19 6.69 -10.33
CA TRP A 4 -21.84 7.27 -11.49
C TRP A 4 -20.81 7.36 -12.60
N PRO A 5 -20.86 6.51 -13.64
CA PRO A 5 -20.13 6.79 -14.85
C PRO A 5 -20.64 8.14 -15.39
N MET A 6 -19.74 8.95 -15.93
CA MET A 6 -20.09 10.14 -16.71
C MET A 6 -20.90 9.69 -17.93
N GLN A 7 -22.23 9.58 -17.77
CA GLN A 7 -23.15 9.36 -18.88
C GLN A 7 -23.31 10.69 -19.60
N TYR A 8 -22.54 10.85 -20.66
CA TYR A 8 -22.85 11.84 -21.67
C TYR A 8 -24.07 11.31 -22.44
N ALA A 9 -25.12 12.14 -22.54
CA ALA A 9 -26.35 11.78 -23.24
C ALA A 9 -26.12 11.45 -24.73
N THR A 10 -24.98 11.87 -25.31
CA THR A 10 -24.57 11.58 -26.68
C THR A 10 -23.13 11.04 -26.72
N PRO A 11 -22.92 9.78 -27.18
CA PRO A 11 -21.58 9.21 -27.35
C PRO A 11 -20.66 10.05 -28.24
N ASP A 12 -21.22 10.68 -29.27
CA ASP A 12 -20.48 11.51 -30.23
C ASP A 12 -19.84 12.73 -29.56
N ALA A 13 -20.56 13.37 -28.62
CA ALA A 13 -20.04 14.50 -27.86
C ALA A 13 -18.98 14.09 -26.82
N SER A 14 -18.82 12.78 -26.55
CA SER A 14 -17.79 12.29 -25.61
C SER A 14 -16.41 12.18 -26.26
N LEU A 15 -16.34 12.01 -27.58
CA LEU A 15 -15.08 11.87 -28.32
C LEU A 15 -14.19 13.12 -28.21
N ILE A 16 -14.80 14.31 -28.16
CA ILE A 16 -14.06 15.58 -28.05
C ILE A 16 -13.28 15.69 -26.74
N ILE A 17 -13.69 15.00 -25.68
CA ILE A 17 -13.02 15.06 -24.37
C ILE A 17 -11.67 14.37 -24.46
N GLY A 18 -11.64 13.15 -25.01
CA GLY A 18 -10.41 12.38 -25.22
C GLY A 18 -9.44 13.13 -26.13
N LEU A 19 -9.94 13.63 -27.27
CA LEU A 19 -9.14 14.42 -28.21
C LEU A 19 -8.54 15.67 -27.55
N THR A 20 -9.36 16.40 -26.79
CA THR A 20 -8.89 17.62 -26.11
C THR A 20 -7.87 17.29 -25.01
N ARG A 21 -8.00 16.17 -24.29
CA ARG A 21 -6.97 15.70 -23.34
C ARG A 21 -5.62 15.48 -24.03
N SER A 22 -5.61 14.80 -25.18
CA SER A 22 -4.39 14.58 -25.96
C SER A 22 -3.77 15.90 -26.42
N ILE A 23 -4.55 16.79 -27.03
CA ILE A 23 -4.06 18.10 -27.50
C ILE A 23 -3.46 18.92 -26.35
N ARG A 24 -4.11 18.94 -25.18
CA ARG A 24 -3.60 19.67 -24.01
C ARG A 24 -2.28 19.08 -23.49
N SER A 25 -2.15 17.76 -23.49
CA SER A 25 -0.92 17.08 -23.07
C SER A 25 0.25 17.35 -24.00
N GLU A 26 0.00 17.59 -25.29
CA GLU A 26 1.04 17.74 -26.31
C GLU A 26 1.43 19.20 -26.60
N THR A 27 0.45 20.09 -26.67
CA THR A 27 0.64 21.46 -27.21
C THR A 27 0.51 22.56 -26.16
N ALA A 28 0.28 22.20 -24.89
CA ALA A 28 -0.03 23.12 -23.79
C ALA A 28 -1.20 24.10 -24.10
N SER A 29 -2.04 23.76 -25.07
CA SER A 29 -3.16 24.59 -25.51
C SER A 29 -4.17 24.82 -24.39
N ASN A 30 -4.63 26.06 -24.22
CA ASN A 30 -5.60 26.45 -23.20
C ASN A 30 -7.05 26.14 -23.63
N ILE A 31 -7.36 24.84 -23.77
CA ILE A 31 -8.69 24.38 -24.20
C ILE A 31 -9.49 23.91 -22.98
N VAL A 32 -10.70 24.46 -22.83
CA VAL A 32 -11.62 24.12 -21.75
C VAL A 32 -12.83 23.40 -22.34
N THR A 33 -13.21 22.27 -21.75
CA THR A 33 -14.40 21.52 -22.14
C THR A 33 -15.48 21.66 -21.08
N LEU A 34 -16.68 22.06 -21.49
CA LEU A 34 -17.87 22.12 -20.65
C LEU A 34 -18.94 21.20 -21.24
N GLY A 35 -19.28 20.12 -20.53
CA GLY A 35 -20.46 19.31 -20.82
C GLY A 35 -21.71 19.98 -20.26
N LEU A 36 -22.77 20.06 -21.06
CA LEU A 36 -24.07 20.59 -20.65
C LEU A 36 -25.09 19.45 -20.69
N GLU A 37 -25.83 19.24 -19.60
CA GLU A 37 -26.96 18.33 -19.59
C GLU A 37 -28.15 18.99 -20.32
N CYS A 38 -28.72 18.29 -21.31
CA CYS A 38 -29.97 18.72 -21.94
C CYS A 38 -31.14 18.22 -21.10
N ASP A 39 -31.65 19.06 -20.20
CA ASP A 39 -32.96 18.83 -19.60
C ASP A 39 -34.06 18.99 -20.67
N PRO A 40 -35.13 18.18 -20.62
CA PRO A 40 -36.29 18.35 -21.50
C PRO A 40 -37.13 19.60 -21.20
N GLU A 41 -36.90 20.27 -20.06
CA GLU A 41 -37.54 21.53 -19.69
C GLU A 41 -36.81 22.73 -20.32
N PRO A 42 -37.53 23.74 -20.86
CA PRO A 42 -36.96 24.83 -21.64
C PRO A 42 -36.23 25.84 -20.75
N GLY A 43 -34.98 25.52 -20.38
CA GLY A 43 -34.17 26.31 -19.47
C GLY A 43 -32.82 26.74 -20.04
N HIS A 44 -32.77 27.45 -21.17
CA HIS A 44 -31.53 28.02 -21.72
C HIS A 44 -30.70 28.84 -20.68
N LEU A 45 -31.36 29.34 -19.64
CA LEU A 45 -30.77 30.08 -18.53
C LEU A 45 -29.69 29.31 -17.74
N HIS A 46 -29.82 27.99 -17.59
CA HIS A 46 -28.84 27.19 -16.84
C HIS A 46 -27.55 27.01 -17.63
N ALA A 47 -27.66 26.65 -18.90
CA ALA A 47 -26.51 26.54 -19.81
C ALA A 47 -25.75 27.87 -19.94
N THR A 48 -26.45 28.98 -20.17
CA THR A 48 -25.80 30.31 -20.28
C THR A 48 -25.08 30.68 -18.97
N ARG A 49 -25.72 30.46 -17.82
CA ARG A 49 -25.10 30.75 -16.52
C ARG A 49 -23.87 29.89 -16.27
N ALA A 50 -23.90 28.61 -16.66
CA ALA A 50 -22.77 27.71 -16.52
C ALA A 50 -21.59 28.11 -17.42
N ILE A 51 -21.86 28.46 -18.68
CA ILE A 51 -20.85 28.98 -19.61
C ILE A 51 -20.17 30.22 -19.02
N ILE A 52 -20.94 31.20 -18.54
CA ILE A 52 -20.39 32.43 -17.94
C ILE A 52 -19.55 32.10 -16.70
N LYS A 53 -20.03 31.22 -15.82
CA LYS A 53 -19.30 30.84 -14.60
C LYS A 53 -17.97 30.16 -14.91
N VAL A 54 -17.93 29.25 -15.89
CA VAL A 54 -16.70 28.58 -16.32
C VAL A 54 -15.74 29.56 -16.98
N LEU A 55 -16.25 30.47 -17.83
CA LEU A 55 -15.45 31.51 -18.45
C LEU A 55 -14.78 32.39 -17.37
N GLN A 56 -15.56 32.79 -16.37
CA GLN A 56 -15.05 33.58 -15.24
C GLN A 56 -14.08 32.78 -14.38
N SER A 57 -14.32 31.50 -14.09
CA SER A 57 -13.44 30.72 -13.23
C SER A 57 -12.09 30.42 -13.86
N VAL A 58 -12.03 30.24 -15.18
CA VAL A 58 -10.79 29.86 -15.89
C VAL A 58 -10.00 31.07 -16.39
N TRP A 59 -10.68 32.11 -16.87
CA TRP A 59 -10.02 33.30 -17.45
C TRP A 59 -10.06 34.54 -16.54
N SER A 60 -10.45 34.41 -15.27
CA SER A 60 -10.32 35.50 -14.30
C SER A 60 -8.85 35.88 -14.06
N LEU A 61 -8.61 37.20 -13.93
CA LEU A 61 -7.31 37.74 -13.53
C LEU A 61 -6.97 37.40 -12.06
N ALA A 62 -7.98 37.18 -11.22
CA ALA A 62 -7.80 36.77 -9.84
C ALA A 62 -7.56 35.25 -9.73
N ASP A 63 -6.66 34.84 -8.84
CA ASP A 63 -6.46 33.42 -8.53
C ASP A 63 -7.68 32.83 -7.83
N GLY A 64 -8.16 31.71 -8.38
CA GLY A 64 -9.31 30.99 -7.87
C GLY A 64 -9.06 29.48 -7.88
N PRO A 65 -9.80 28.71 -7.05
CA PRO A 65 -9.57 27.28 -6.86
C PRO A 65 -9.74 26.43 -8.13
N TYR A 66 -10.45 26.95 -9.14
CA TYR A 66 -10.76 26.24 -10.39
C TYR A 66 -10.05 26.82 -11.61
N LYS A 67 -9.08 27.71 -11.43
CA LYS A 67 -8.35 28.39 -12.54
C LYS A 67 -7.61 27.40 -13.44
N ASN A 68 -7.09 26.33 -12.84
CA ASN A 68 -6.33 25.30 -13.54
C ASN A 68 -7.20 24.15 -14.06
N ASP A 69 -8.49 24.13 -13.71
CA ASP A 69 -9.40 23.08 -14.18
C ASP A 69 -9.77 23.32 -15.64
N ARG A 70 -9.74 22.24 -16.43
CA ARG A 70 -9.96 22.26 -17.88
C ARG A 70 -11.20 21.50 -18.32
N GLU A 71 -11.86 20.83 -17.38
CA GLU A 71 -13.03 20.00 -17.62
C GLU A 71 -14.11 20.34 -16.61
N PHE A 72 -15.30 20.61 -17.12
CA PHE A 72 -16.47 20.96 -16.32
C PHE A 72 -17.70 20.21 -16.85
N LEU A 73 -18.62 19.89 -15.95
CA LEU A 73 -19.93 19.35 -16.29
C LEU A 73 -21.00 20.18 -15.58
N GLU A 74 -21.98 20.65 -16.32
CA GLU A 74 -23.21 21.23 -15.80
C GLU A 74 -24.28 20.14 -15.71
N ARG A 75 -24.93 20.05 -14.54
CA ARG A 75 -26.06 19.15 -14.29
C ARG A 75 -26.98 19.75 -13.24
N ASN A 76 -28.28 19.80 -13.53
CA ASN A 76 -29.30 20.35 -12.63
C ASN A 76 -28.94 21.75 -12.07
N GLY A 77 -28.38 22.64 -12.89
CA GLY A 77 -27.98 23.99 -12.53
C GLY A 77 -26.68 24.09 -11.71
N ARG A 78 -25.95 22.98 -11.54
CA ARG A 78 -24.71 22.90 -10.74
C ARG A 78 -23.52 22.50 -11.61
N LEU A 79 -22.38 23.10 -11.32
CA LEU A 79 -21.10 22.76 -11.97
C LEU A 79 -20.35 21.71 -11.16
N TYR A 80 -19.84 20.72 -11.87
CA TYR A 80 -19.02 19.64 -11.36
C TYR A 80 -17.67 19.65 -12.08
N VAL A 81 -16.61 19.29 -11.35
CA VAL A 81 -15.26 19.11 -11.90
C VAL A 81 -14.90 17.64 -11.73
N PRO A 82 -14.58 16.90 -12.82
CA PRO A 82 -14.17 15.51 -12.71
C PRO A 82 -12.82 15.43 -12.01
N ARG A 83 -12.71 14.51 -11.06
CA ARG A 83 -11.46 14.19 -10.36
C ARG A 83 -11.19 12.70 -10.51
N VAL A 84 -9.92 12.36 -10.70
CA VAL A 84 -9.47 10.97 -10.65
C VAL A 84 -9.33 10.59 -9.18
N VAL A 85 -9.99 9.51 -8.79
CA VAL A 85 -9.92 8.94 -7.44
C VAL A 85 -9.60 7.46 -7.55
N SER A 86 -8.79 6.94 -6.63
CA SER A 86 -8.56 5.50 -6.53
C SER A 86 -9.83 4.81 -6.06
N ASP A 87 -10.19 3.70 -6.71
CA ASP A 87 -11.26 2.80 -6.26
C ASP A 87 -10.62 1.51 -5.74
N ASP A 88 -10.44 1.44 -4.42
CA ASP A 88 -9.81 0.29 -3.75
C ASP A 88 -10.57 -1.02 -3.98
N ARG A 89 -11.88 -0.97 -4.26
CA ARG A 89 -12.67 -2.17 -4.50
C ARG A 89 -12.40 -2.70 -5.91
N LEU A 90 -12.42 -1.82 -6.92
CA LEU A 90 -12.13 -2.23 -8.29
C LEU A 90 -10.66 -2.64 -8.47
N ASN A 91 -9.75 -1.93 -7.79
CA ASN A 91 -8.33 -2.28 -7.75
C ASN A 91 -8.13 -3.69 -7.19
N ARG A 92 -8.83 -4.06 -6.11
CA ARG A 92 -8.81 -5.43 -5.56
C ARG A 92 -9.28 -6.48 -6.56
N VAL A 93 -10.40 -6.25 -7.24
CA VAL A 93 -10.91 -7.20 -8.25
C VAL A 93 -9.90 -7.41 -9.39
N VAL A 94 -9.31 -6.33 -9.90
CA VAL A 94 -8.27 -6.42 -10.94
C VAL A 94 -7.03 -7.15 -10.42
N GLN A 95 -6.65 -6.92 -9.16
CA GLN A 95 -5.51 -7.62 -8.54
C GLN A 95 -5.78 -9.11 -8.35
N ASP A 96 -6.99 -9.48 -7.92
CA ASP A 96 -7.40 -10.88 -7.74
C ASP A 96 -7.41 -11.64 -9.09
N GLU A 97 -7.86 -10.99 -10.18
CA GLU A 97 -7.84 -11.58 -11.53
C GLU A 97 -6.44 -11.71 -12.14
N LEU A 98 -5.51 -10.82 -11.76
CA LEU A 98 -4.12 -10.86 -12.25
C LEU A 98 -3.25 -11.90 -11.52
N GLY A 99 -3.80 -12.63 -10.54
CA GLY A 99 -3.10 -13.73 -9.87
C GLY A 99 -1.92 -13.29 -9.00
N GLY A 100 -1.83 -12.01 -8.65
CA GLY A 100 -0.86 -11.54 -7.68
C GLY A 100 -1.26 -12.01 -6.28
N SER A 101 -0.32 -12.59 -5.52
CA SER A 101 -0.52 -12.89 -4.11
C SER A 101 -0.85 -11.60 -3.37
N CYS A 102 -2.13 -11.35 -3.10
CA CYS A 102 -2.56 -10.16 -2.38
C CYS A 102 -2.06 -10.26 -0.94
N LEU A 103 -1.16 -9.35 -0.55
CA LEU A 103 -0.80 -9.18 0.85
C LEU A 103 -2.03 -8.69 1.61
N THR A 104 -2.61 -9.57 2.43
CA THR A 104 -3.74 -9.24 3.30
C THR A 104 -3.25 -9.03 4.72
N GLU A 105 -3.78 -8.01 5.39
CA GLU A 105 -3.60 -7.89 6.85
C GLU A 105 -4.20 -9.10 7.56
N GLN A 106 -3.40 -9.71 8.44
CA GLN A 106 -3.81 -10.84 9.26
C GLN A 106 -3.27 -10.67 10.67
N PRO A 107 -3.87 -11.34 11.68
CA PRO A 107 -3.28 -11.39 13.01
C PRO A 107 -1.86 -11.95 12.95
N TYR A 108 -0.93 -11.27 13.64
CA TYR A 108 0.47 -11.69 13.68
C TYR A 108 0.65 -13.05 14.38
N GLN A 109 -0.11 -13.30 15.44
CA GLN A 109 -0.09 -14.59 16.12
C GLN A 109 -1.25 -15.46 15.62
N GLN A 110 -0.92 -16.61 15.04
CA GLN A 110 -1.86 -17.63 14.60
C GLN A 110 -1.41 -18.97 15.16
N ALA A 111 -2.28 -19.67 15.88
CA ALA A 111 -1.93 -20.92 16.54
C ALA A 111 -1.49 -21.98 15.51
N GLY A 112 -0.30 -22.55 15.69
CA GLY A 112 0.25 -23.59 14.81
C GLY A 112 0.77 -23.08 13.47
N ARG A 113 0.88 -21.76 13.27
CA ARG A 113 1.34 -21.16 12.02
C ARG A 113 2.42 -20.10 12.31
N PRO A 114 3.70 -20.49 12.34
CA PRO A 114 4.80 -19.55 12.54
C PRO A 114 5.02 -18.68 11.31
N PHE A 115 5.45 -17.44 11.52
CA PHE A 115 5.73 -16.46 10.47
C PHE A 115 7.16 -15.95 10.54
N LYS A 116 7.70 -15.57 9.38
CA LYS A 116 8.94 -14.81 9.23
C LYS A 116 8.76 -13.70 8.20
N ILE A 117 9.56 -12.65 8.33
CA ILE A 117 9.59 -11.57 7.35
C ILE A 117 10.23 -12.04 6.03
N ALA A 118 9.74 -11.50 4.92
CA ALA A 118 10.29 -11.64 3.58
C ALA A 118 10.29 -10.27 2.88
N ILE A 119 11.14 -10.15 1.86
CA ILE A 119 11.26 -8.95 1.02
C ILE A 119 10.87 -9.38 -0.39
N ASP A 120 9.80 -8.81 -0.96
CA ASP A 120 9.40 -9.11 -2.34
C ASP A 120 10.29 -8.36 -3.35
N CYS A 121 10.53 -7.06 -3.11
CA CYS A 121 11.32 -6.20 -3.98
C CYS A 121 12.40 -5.45 -3.20
N PRO A 122 13.67 -5.92 -3.19
CA PRO A 122 14.76 -5.24 -2.51
C PRO A 122 14.91 -3.79 -2.99
N GLY A 123 14.99 -2.84 -2.05
CA GLY A 123 14.99 -1.40 -2.34
C GLY A 123 13.63 -0.72 -2.16
N ALA A 124 12.55 -1.48 -2.08
CA ALA A 124 11.20 -1.00 -1.82
C ALA A 124 10.76 -1.47 -0.41
N LEU A 125 10.80 -0.57 0.58
CA LEU A 125 10.49 -0.91 1.98
C LEU A 125 9.03 -1.32 2.21
N ASP A 126 8.13 -0.90 1.32
CA ASP A 126 6.71 -1.29 1.28
C ASP A 126 6.51 -2.72 0.74
N SER A 127 7.57 -3.37 0.26
CA SER A 127 7.55 -4.77 -0.19
C SER A 127 7.83 -5.77 0.93
N LEU A 128 7.96 -5.31 2.18
CA LEU A 128 8.13 -6.15 3.35
C LEU A 128 6.82 -6.82 3.76
N TYR A 129 6.83 -8.13 3.94
CA TYR A 129 5.66 -8.89 4.36
C TYR A 129 6.02 -10.11 5.22
N PHE A 130 5.03 -10.66 5.92
CA PHE A 130 5.20 -11.91 6.66
C PHE A 130 4.70 -13.09 5.83
N THR A 131 5.48 -14.16 5.83
CA THR A 131 5.17 -15.44 5.18
C THR A 131 5.35 -16.60 6.15
N ASP A 132 4.83 -17.77 5.78
CA ASP A 132 4.91 -18.98 6.59
C ASP A 132 6.37 -19.42 6.80
N ASP A 133 6.71 -19.70 8.06
CA ASP A 133 7.99 -20.29 8.41
C ASP A 133 7.90 -21.81 8.57
N ILE A 134 8.12 -22.52 7.48
CA ILE A 134 8.05 -24.00 7.45
C ILE A 134 9.32 -24.70 7.96
N ALA A 135 10.26 -23.97 8.58
CA ALA A 135 11.49 -24.55 9.08
C ALA A 135 11.23 -25.42 10.33
N GLU A 136 11.86 -26.59 10.38
CA GLU A 136 11.80 -27.50 11.53
C GLU A 136 12.96 -27.23 12.50
N LEU A 137 12.80 -27.65 13.76
CA LEU A 137 13.84 -27.55 14.77
C LEU A 137 14.89 -28.66 14.58
N ALA A 138 16.15 -28.28 14.41
CA ALA A 138 17.25 -29.23 14.35
C ALA A 138 17.68 -29.74 15.73
N ASP A 139 18.34 -30.90 15.75
CA ASP A 139 18.84 -31.54 16.98
C ASP A 139 19.86 -30.68 17.74
N ASP A 140 20.58 -29.76 17.09
CA ASP A 140 21.56 -28.87 17.71
C ASP A 140 21.05 -27.43 17.93
N GLU A 141 19.73 -27.24 17.89
CA GLU A 141 19.09 -25.94 18.01
C GLU A 141 18.13 -25.85 19.20
N VAL A 142 17.79 -24.60 19.54
CA VAL A 142 16.64 -24.27 20.38
C VAL A 142 15.68 -23.39 19.61
N GLU A 143 14.38 -23.57 19.89
CA GLU A 143 13.33 -22.70 19.38
C GLU A 143 12.90 -21.71 20.46
N ILE A 144 12.74 -20.46 20.06
CA ILE A 144 12.39 -19.33 20.92
C ILE A 144 11.11 -18.70 20.40
N ASP A 145 10.07 -18.68 21.23
CA ASP A 145 8.88 -17.85 21.03
C ASP A 145 9.25 -16.38 21.25
N VAL A 146 9.36 -15.65 20.14
CA VAL A 146 9.92 -14.29 20.09
C VAL A 146 8.94 -13.30 20.71
N LYS A 147 9.41 -12.55 21.71
CA LYS A 147 8.67 -11.48 22.36
C LYS A 147 9.10 -10.09 21.91
N ALA A 148 10.36 -9.94 21.54
CA ALA A 148 10.88 -8.74 20.90
C ALA A 148 12.11 -9.07 20.05
N THR A 149 12.29 -8.32 18.97
CA THR A 149 13.51 -8.28 18.16
C THR A 149 14.03 -6.85 18.16
N GLY A 150 15.35 -6.69 18.16
CA GLY A 150 15.96 -5.39 17.93
C GLY A 150 15.85 -4.98 16.46
N VAL A 151 15.95 -3.68 16.21
CA VAL A 151 16.04 -3.11 14.86
C VAL A 151 17.41 -2.48 14.72
N ASN A 152 18.16 -2.88 13.71
CA ASN A 152 19.52 -2.40 13.45
C ASN A 152 19.60 -1.67 12.09
N PHE A 153 20.62 -0.81 11.94
CA PHE A 153 20.93 -0.20 10.64
C PHE A 153 21.21 -1.24 9.55
N LYS A 154 21.77 -2.41 9.93
CA LYS A 154 21.95 -3.55 9.01
C LYS A 154 20.64 -3.93 8.32
N ASP A 155 19.51 -3.91 9.01
CA ASP A 155 18.22 -4.35 8.46
C ASP A 155 17.75 -3.42 7.33
N ILE A 156 18.08 -2.12 7.41
CA ILE A 156 17.86 -1.16 6.33
C ILE A 156 18.74 -1.51 5.13
N VAL A 157 20.02 -1.80 5.34
CA VAL A 157 20.95 -2.14 4.24
C VAL A 157 20.53 -3.46 3.56
N VAL A 158 20.04 -4.43 4.33
CA VAL A 158 19.53 -5.72 3.82
C VAL A 158 18.24 -5.52 3.04
N SER A 159 17.26 -4.79 3.58
CA SER A 159 15.98 -4.50 2.89
C SER A 159 16.19 -3.69 1.59
N MET A 160 17.24 -2.88 1.53
CA MET A 160 17.66 -2.18 0.31
C MET A 160 18.42 -3.07 -0.70
N GLY A 161 18.62 -4.34 -0.42
CA GLY A 161 19.32 -5.29 -1.31
C GLY A 161 20.83 -5.07 -1.42
N GLN A 162 21.41 -4.28 -0.52
CA GLN A 162 22.82 -3.86 -0.59
C GLN A 162 23.78 -4.83 0.11
N LEU A 163 23.27 -5.77 0.92
CA LEU A 163 24.08 -6.74 1.67
C LEU A 163 23.76 -8.19 1.28
N ARG A 164 24.43 -8.71 0.25
CA ARG A 164 24.14 -10.04 -0.32
C ARG A 164 24.69 -11.23 0.48
N GLN A 165 25.74 -11.02 1.28
CA GLN A 165 26.43 -12.11 2.01
C GLN A 165 25.68 -12.55 3.26
N GLN A 166 24.84 -11.67 3.82
CA GLN A 166 24.02 -11.93 5.02
C GLN A 166 22.61 -11.39 4.78
N PRO A 167 21.80 -12.08 3.95
CA PRO A 167 20.52 -11.58 3.45
C PRO A 167 19.37 -11.72 4.47
N TYR A 168 19.69 -11.80 5.77
CA TYR A 168 18.71 -11.93 6.85
C TYR A 168 18.61 -10.63 7.66
N MET A 169 17.38 -10.33 8.06
CA MET A 169 17.04 -9.21 8.93
C MET A 169 16.74 -9.70 10.35
N GLY A 170 17.10 -8.91 11.35
CA GLY A 170 16.95 -9.24 12.76
C GLY A 170 18.11 -10.11 13.21
N LEU A 171 19.00 -9.49 13.98
CA LEU A 171 20.21 -10.12 14.51
C LEU A 171 20.05 -10.62 15.95
N GLU A 172 19.04 -10.11 16.65
CA GLU A 172 18.82 -10.41 18.06
C GLU A 172 17.34 -10.55 18.39
N VAL A 173 17.04 -11.46 19.31
CA VAL A 173 15.70 -11.64 19.87
C VAL A 173 15.74 -11.80 21.37
N THR A 174 14.62 -11.49 22.00
CA THR A 174 14.31 -11.90 23.37
C THR A 174 13.02 -12.71 23.35
N GLY A 175 12.95 -13.73 24.18
CA GLY A 175 11.79 -14.59 24.19
C GLY A 175 11.82 -15.68 25.25
N ILE A 176 11.00 -16.69 25.02
CA ILE A 176 10.86 -17.84 25.88
C ILE A 176 11.18 -19.08 25.05
N ILE A 177 12.03 -19.97 25.57
CA ILE A 177 12.31 -21.23 24.88
C ILE A 177 11.02 -22.06 24.77
N SER A 178 10.57 -22.36 23.56
CA SER A 178 9.37 -23.16 23.27
C SER A 178 9.69 -24.64 23.05
N ALA A 179 10.83 -24.93 22.42
CA ALA A 179 11.30 -26.28 22.14
C ALA A 179 12.83 -26.34 22.10
N ILE A 180 13.38 -27.53 22.28
CA ILE A 180 14.82 -27.78 22.37
C ILE A 180 15.11 -29.11 21.67
N GLY A 181 16.16 -29.14 20.85
CA GLY A 181 16.79 -30.39 20.45
C GLY A 181 17.64 -30.97 21.60
N THR A 182 18.95 -31.04 21.40
CA THR A 182 19.94 -31.49 22.36
C THR A 182 20.66 -30.27 22.95
N SER A 183 20.27 -29.84 24.15
CA SER A 183 20.95 -28.76 24.85
C SER A 183 20.85 -28.89 26.38
N GLY A 184 21.62 -28.07 27.10
CA GLY A 184 21.50 -27.92 28.56
C GLY A 184 20.47 -26.86 29.01
N LEU A 185 19.71 -26.27 28.09
CA LEU A 185 18.70 -25.25 28.39
C LEU A 185 17.35 -25.89 28.71
N GLY A 186 16.41 -25.10 29.25
CA GLY A 186 15.07 -25.57 29.63
C GLY A 186 13.95 -24.85 28.88
N VAL A 187 12.92 -25.60 28.47
CA VAL A 187 11.66 -25.03 27.94
C VAL A 187 11.02 -24.14 29.01
N GLY A 188 10.47 -23.00 28.59
CA GLY A 188 9.90 -21.98 29.48
C GLY A 188 10.91 -20.98 30.02
N GLN A 189 12.21 -21.14 29.73
CA GLN A 189 13.24 -20.21 30.16
C GLN A 189 13.20 -18.90 29.36
N ARG A 190 13.28 -17.77 30.07
CA ARG A 190 13.44 -16.43 29.46
C ARG A 190 14.87 -16.24 28.99
N VAL A 191 15.04 -15.92 27.71
CA VAL A 191 16.35 -15.82 27.07
C VAL A 191 16.46 -14.62 26.13
N MET A 192 17.68 -14.16 25.95
CA MET A 192 18.12 -13.33 24.84
C MET A 192 19.01 -14.17 23.93
N ALA A 193 18.92 -13.97 22.62
CA ALA A 193 19.69 -14.75 21.66
C ALA A 193 20.13 -13.91 20.47
N MET A 194 21.31 -14.23 19.94
CA MET A 194 21.74 -13.80 18.61
C MET A 194 21.24 -14.81 17.58
N VAL A 195 20.54 -14.32 16.55
CA VAL A 195 19.86 -15.16 15.55
C VAL A 195 20.10 -14.64 14.14
N GLU A 196 19.84 -15.48 13.15
CA GLU A 196 19.83 -15.12 11.74
C GLU A 196 18.38 -15.10 11.25
N GLY A 197 17.66 -13.99 11.46
CA GLY A 197 16.23 -13.91 11.12
C GLY A 197 15.32 -13.61 12.31
N GLY A 198 15.55 -12.53 13.04
CA GLY A 198 14.81 -12.19 14.27
C GLY A 198 13.39 -11.63 14.07
N TYR A 199 13.05 -11.18 12.86
CA TYR A 199 11.69 -10.74 12.52
C TYR A 199 10.79 -11.93 12.19
N CYS A 200 10.45 -12.69 13.22
CA CYS A 200 9.63 -13.89 13.14
C CYS A 200 8.84 -14.11 14.43
N THR A 201 7.86 -15.01 14.41
CA THR A 201 7.14 -15.43 15.61
C THR A 201 7.96 -16.42 16.44
N THR A 202 8.77 -17.24 15.77
CA THR A 202 9.59 -18.29 16.37
C THR A 202 10.97 -18.27 15.73
N ALA A 203 12.01 -18.06 16.52
CA ALA A 203 13.40 -18.06 16.06
C ALA A 203 14.09 -19.37 16.44
N ARG A 204 14.99 -19.85 15.59
CA ARG A 204 15.82 -21.03 15.85
C ARG A 204 17.28 -20.64 15.80
N CYS A 205 18.06 -21.10 16.78
CA CYS A 205 19.50 -20.89 16.80
C CYS A 205 20.20 -21.93 17.68
N ARG A 206 21.53 -21.99 17.56
CA ARG A 206 22.35 -22.86 18.40
C ARG A 206 22.28 -22.44 19.87
N PRO A 207 22.30 -23.38 20.83
CA PRO A 207 22.36 -23.08 22.26
C PRO A 207 23.50 -22.14 22.66
N SER A 208 24.63 -22.16 21.94
CA SER A 208 25.78 -21.27 22.16
C SER A 208 25.48 -19.79 21.92
N SER A 209 24.43 -19.48 21.17
CA SER A 209 24.01 -18.11 20.85
C SER A 209 22.97 -17.56 21.84
N VAL A 210 22.63 -18.33 22.88
CA VAL A 210 21.55 -18.04 23.81
C VAL A 210 22.11 -17.73 25.19
N SER A 211 21.56 -16.70 25.83
CA SER A 211 21.88 -16.33 27.21
C SER A 211 20.59 -16.14 28.02
N PRO A 212 20.51 -16.67 29.25
CA PRO A 212 19.38 -16.43 30.15
C PRO A 212 19.22 -14.93 30.47
N ILE A 213 17.98 -14.45 30.50
CA ILE A 213 17.70 -13.08 30.99
C ILE A 213 17.80 -13.08 32.52
N PRO A 214 18.59 -12.18 33.14
CA PRO A 214 18.64 -12.04 34.59
C PRO A 214 17.26 -11.69 35.17
N GLY A 215 16.91 -12.23 36.34
CA GLY A 215 15.58 -12.06 36.94
C GLY A 215 15.21 -10.62 37.35
N SER A 216 16.12 -9.66 37.22
CA SER A 216 15.92 -8.24 37.50
C SER A 216 15.41 -7.40 36.32
N LEU A 217 15.08 -8.04 35.20
CA LEU A 217 14.62 -7.44 33.94
C LEU A 217 13.28 -8.00 33.48
#